data_AF-A0A2R7MC73-F1
#
_entry.id   AF-A0A2R7MC73-F1
#
_cell.length_a   1.000
_cell.length_b   1.000
_cell.length_c   1.000
_cell.angle_alpha   90.00
_cell.angle_beta   90.00
_cell.angle_gamma   90.00
#
_symmetry.space_group_name_H-M   'P 1'
#
loop_
_entity.id
_entity.type
_entity.pdbx_description
1 polymer ?
#
loop_
_entity_poly.entity_id
_entity_poly.type
_entity_poly.pdbx_seq_one_letter_code
_entity_poly.pdbx_strand_id
1 'polypeptide(L)' 'MTAPRLVPAAGTASVHEHAWVTESSHVTSEGRVRYVRCTSCPARRVDVAEPAWLPPSAISRLL' A
#
# COMPACT_ATOMS: atom_id res chain seq x y z
N MET A 1 -18.49 22.58 -4.44
CA MET A 1 -18.53 21.18 -3.97
C MET A 1 -17.56 20.38 -4.81
N THR A 2 -16.37 20.04 -4.29
CA THR A 2 -15.37 19.24 -5.02
C THR A 2 -15.71 17.77 -4.86
N ALA A 3 -15.98 17.09 -5.99
CA ALA A 3 -16.25 15.66 -5.97
C ALA A 3 -14.97 14.88 -5.59
N PRO A 4 -15.07 13.83 -4.76
CA PRO A 4 -13.94 12.97 -4.46
C PRO A 4 -13.46 12.31 -5.75
N ARG A 5 -12.20 12.52 -6.10
CA ARG A 5 -11.58 11.86 -7.24
C ARG A 5 -11.26 10.42 -6.85
N LEU A 6 -12.10 9.48 -7.29
CA LEU A 6 -11.80 8.05 -7.17
C LEU A 6 -10.63 7.71 -8.10
N VAL A 7 -9.55 7.18 -7.53
CA VAL A 7 -8.43 6.62 -8.30
C VAL A 7 -8.84 5.19 -8.67
N PRO A 8 -8.84 4.83 -9.97
CA PRO A 8 -9.13 3.46 -10.38
C PRO A 8 -8.20 2.47 -9.66
N ALA A 9 -8.77 1.48 -8.99
CA ALA A 9 -8.01 0.41 -8.35
C ALA A 9 -7.45 -0.52 -9.44
N ALA A 10 -6.12 -0.66 -9.43
CA ALA A 10 -5.33 -1.53 -10.31
C ALA A 10 -5.51 -1.27 -11.82
N GLY A 11 -4.82 -0.24 -12.33
CA GLY A 11 -4.38 -0.28 -13.72
C GLY A 11 -3.51 -1.52 -13.93
N THR A 12 -3.58 -2.11 -15.14
CA THR A 12 -2.77 -3.27 -15.55
C THR A 12 -1.36 -3.14 -14.97
N ALA A 13 -0.97 -4.08 -14.11
CA ALA A 13 0.36 -4.09 -13.52
C ALA A 13 1.36 -4.06 -14.68
N SER A 14 2.12 -2.98 -14.77
CA SER A 14 3.08 -2.79 -15.85
C SER A 14 4.11 -3.94 -15.80
N VAL A 15 4.56 -4.43 -16.94
CA VAL A 15 5.37 -5.67 -17.06
C VAL A 15 6.83 -5.49 -16.60
N HIS A 16 7.12 -4.54 -15.70
CA HIS A 16 8.46 -4.26 -15.22
C HIS A 16 8.54 -4.28 -13.69
N GLU A 17 9.75 -4.40 -13.18
CA GLU A 17 10.01 -4.27 -11.75
C GLU A 17 9.79 -2.83 -11.29
N HIS A 18 8.94 -2.66 -10.29
CA HIS A 18 8.53 -1.36 -9.81
C HIS A 18 9.47 -0.81 -8.72
N ALA A 19 9.96 0.40 -8.92
CA ALA A 19 10.61 1.19 -7.87
C ALA A 19 9.55 2.01 -7.11
N TRP A 20 9.16 1.55 -5.91
CA TRP A 20 8.09 2.14 -5.11
C TRP A 20 8.58 3.27 -4.20
N VAL A 21 7.83 4.37 -4.15
CA VAL A 21 8.04 5.49 -3.23
C VAL A 21 6.75 5.85 -2.49
N THR A 22 6.84 6.17 -1.20
CA THR A 22 5.68 6.58 -0.39
C THR A 22 5.28 8.03 -0.70
N GLU A 23 4.03 8.23 -1.10
CA GLU A 23 3.43 9.56 -1.28
C GLU A 23 2.87 10.09 0.04
N SER A 24 2.18 9.24 0.80
CA SER A 24 1.66 9.58 2.12
C SER A 24 1.59 8.37 3.05
N SER A 25 1.62 8.65 4.35
CA SER A 25 1.47 7.64 5.40
C SER A 25 0.49 8.12 6.46
N HIS A 26 -0.42 7.24 6.83
CA HIS A 26 -1.47 7.51 7.82
C HIS A 26 -1.49 6.39 8.86
N VAL A 27 -1.62 6.79 10.12
CA VAL A 27 -1.91 5.85 11.22
C VAL A 27 -3.43 5.70 11.30
N THR A 28 -3.89 4.46 11.33
CA THR A 28 -5.29 4.07 11.49
C THR A 28 -5.39 3.03 12.60
N SER A 29 -6.61 2.66 13.00
CA SER A 29 -6.83 1.57 13.96
C SER A 29 -6.34 0.22 13.44
N GLU A 30 -6.29 0.02 12.11
CA GLU A 30 -5.78 -1.19 11.47
C GLU A 30 -4.25 -1.22 11.30
N GLY A 31 -3.56 -0.16 11.73
CA GLY A 31 -2.10 -0.05 11.64
C GLY A 31 -1.67 1.16 10.82
N ARG A 32 -0.61 1.01 10.03
CA ARG A 32 -0.09 2.10 9.20
C ARG A 32 -0.36 1.83 7.73
N VAL A 33 -1.22 2.66 7.14
CA VAL A 33 -1.50 2.67 5.70
C VAL A 33 -0.49 3.57 5.01
N ARG A 34 0.14 3.07 3.95
CA ARG A 34 1.01 3.85 3.06
C ARG A 34 0.47 3.79 1.64
N TYR A 35 0.28 4.96 1.06
CA TYR A 35 -0.02 5.08 -0.37
C TYR A 35 1.30 5.22 -1.11
N VAL A 36 1.60 4.27 -1.99
CA VAL A 36 2.87 4.24 -2.73
C VAL A 36 2.62 4.29 -4.22
N ARG A 37 3.53 4.96 -4.95
CA ARG A 37 3.53 5.02 -6.41
C ARG A 37 4.83 4.50 -6.97
N CYS A 38 4.79 4.02 -8.21
CA CYS A 38 5.98 3.76 -8.97
C CYS A 38 6.64 5.09 -9.40
N THR A 39 7.96 5.12 -9.48
CA THR A 39 8.70 6.27 -10.03
C THR A 39 8.67 6.33 -11.56
N SER A 40 8.43 5.19 -12.23
CA SER A 40 8.52 5.05 -13.69
C SER A 40 7.19 4.86 -14.43
N CYS A 41 6.08 4.59 -13.72
CA CYS A 41 4.79 4.30 -14.36
C CYS A 41 3.61 4.72 -13.46
N PRO A 42 2.36 4.74 -13.96
CA PRO A 42 1.22 5.23 -13.18
C PRO A 42 0.70 4.21 -12.14
N ALA A 43 1.40 3.08 -11.95
CA ALA A 43 1.02 2.07 -10.97
C ALA A 43 1.06 2.64 -9.54
N ARG A 44 0.04 2.26 -8.77
CA ARG A 44 -0.15 2.63 -7.37
C ARG A 44 -0.47 1.37 -6.58
N ARG A 45 -0.02 1.32 -5.34
CA ARG A 45 -0.26 0.21 -4.42
C ARG A 45 -0.65 0.77 -3.05
N VAL A 46 -1.34 0.00 -2.23
CA VAL A 46 -1.59 0.40 -0.84
C VAL A 46 -0.91 -0.64 0.04
N ASP A 47 0.04 -0.19 0.85
CA ASP A 47 0.75 -1.06 1.78
C ASP A 47 0.15 -0.85 3.18
N VAL A 48 -0.30 -1.93 3.79
CA VAL A 48 -0.80 -1.94 5.18
C VAL A 48 0.23 -2.66 6.03
N ALA A 49 0.81 -1.96 6.99
CA ALA A 49 1.63 -2.56 8.03
C ALA A 49 0.79 -2.75 9.30
N GLU A 50 0.91 -3.91 9.92
CA GLU A 50 0.23 -4.22 11.17
C GLU A 50 0.60 -3.20 12.28
N PRO A 51 -0.31 -2.96 13.24
CA PRO A 51 -0.03 -2.12 14.39
C PRO A 51 1.20 -2.62 15.16
N ALA A 52 2.07 -1.68 15.56
CA ALA A 52 3.31 -2.02 16.28
C ALA A 52 3.10 -2.68 17.66
N TRP A 53 1.86 -2.70 18.17
CA TRP A 53 1.50 -3.34 19.43
C TRP A 53 1.07 -4.80 19.28
N LEU A 54 0.83 -5.27 18.05
CA LEU A 54 0.60 -6.69 17.82
C LEU A 54 1.93 -7.44 17.88
N PRO A 55 1.98 -8.60 18.55
CA PRO A 55 3.15 -9.45 18.49
C PRO A 55 3.38 -9.89 17.03
N PRO A 56 4.65 -10.01 16.58
CA PRO A 56 4.93 -10.46 15.23
C PRO A 56 4.31 -11.84 14.99
N SER A 57 3.62 -11.98 13.87
CA SER A 57 3.07 -13.26 13.44
C SER A 57 4.21 -14.20 13.02
N ALA A 58 4.06 -15.49 13.36
CA ALA A 58 5.01 -16.49 12.93
C ALA A 58 5.01 -16.57 11.40
N ILE A 59 6.20 -16.47 10.78
CA ILE A 59 6.36 -16.62 9.32
C ILE A 59 6.07 -18.07 8.89
N SER A 60 6.25 -19.03 9.80
CA SER A 60 6.01 -20.45 9.53
C SER A 60 4.52 -20.76 9.46
N ARG A 61 4.13 -21.54 8.44
CA ARG A 61 2.79 -22.13 8.34
C ARG A 61 2.65 -23.24 9.38
N LEU A 62 1.66 -23.16 10.27
CA LEU A 62 1.24 -24.30 11.07
C LEU A 62 0.48 -25.26 10.15
N LEU A 63 0.91 -26.53 10.13
CA LEU A 63 0.30 -27.62 9.37
C LEU A 63 -1.09 -27.98 9.91
#